data_AF-A0A9D8MZZ9-F1
#
_entry.id   AF-A0A9D8MZZ9-F1
#
_cell.length_a   1.000
_cell.length_b   1.000
_cell.length_c   1.000
_cell.angle_alpha   90.00
_cell.angle_beta   90.00
_cell.angle_gamma   90.00
#
_symmetry.space_group_name_H-M   'P 1'
#
loop_
_entity.id
_entity.type
_entity.pdbx_description
1 polymer ?
#
loop_
_entity_poly.entity_id
_entity_poly.type
_entity_poly.pdbx_seq_one_letter_code
_entity_poly.pdbx_strand_id
1 'polypeptide(L)'
;MKAIKNLLAIAIVIALALTCTLAGCAGNNAKTTDEPAASSPAGEPASETETSSSDEGGNGGEETITDPYLVIGWYAKTATSGLTEDLMTGFVGDLKTWLATKGATEDDLKKVVVRAYGDGEANSVADVSTAVLADGDVDLLLGMKAMGDIVRIEGATGLTMGGVSGRNISRLTDTEVTVNAYKWLVANVANIAATEYVTGSIEPVEQNEETENSSGENSGTSDTQSGEESGSGEGEQEARTNYLVIAWYAKTSTSGLTEELVTSFVDELKTYLATQGATNEQLADVIVRAYGDGDANSVAEVGAAVNADGDVDVILGMGNNITSTGGIACEQRTDANLVMGTATKRIIARLTTADIAKTAYDWMVDNASLLVPAAE
;
A
#
# COMPACT_ATOMS: atom_id res chain seq x y z
N MET A 1 -17.48 12.71 -40.64
CA MET A 1 -17.14 11.52 -41.46
C MET A 1 -15.89 10.77 -41.02
N LYS A 2 -14.83 11.42 -40.50
CA LYS A 2 -13.60 10.73 -40.03
C LYS A 2 -13.81 9.90 -38.76
N ALA A 3 -14.66 10.36 -37.82
CA ALA A 3 -14.99 9.65 -36.58
C ALA A 3 -15.79 8.35 -36.81
N ILE A 4 -16.64 8.29 -37.84
CA ILE A 4 -17.46 7.10 -38.16
C ILE A 4 -16.60 5.97 -38.75
N LYS A 5 -15.47 6.30 -39.41
CA LYS A 5 -14.54 5.29 -39.94
C LYS A 5 -13.76 4.56 -38.84
N ASN A 6 -13.48 5.21 -37.71
CA ASN A 6 -12.77 4.59 -36.59
C ASN A 6 -13.66 3.63 -35.79
N LEU A 7 -14.97 3.92 -35.65
CA LEU A 7 -15.91 3.00 -35.00
C LEU A 7 -16.12 1.71 -35.80
N LEU A 8 -16.07 1.76 -37.13
CA LEU A 8 -16.23 0.57 -37.97
C LEU A 8 -14.98 -0.34 -37.95
N ALA A 9 -13.79 0.23 -37.74
CA ALA A 9 -12.55 -0.55 -37.63
C ALA A 9 -12.47 -1.34 -36.31
N ILE A 10 -12.95 -0.77 -35.21
CA ILE A 10 -12.94 -1.41 -33.89
C ILE A 10 -13.95 -2.57 -33.83
N ALA A 11 -15.12 -2.43 -34.46
CA ALA A 11 -16.12 -3.49 -34.52
C ALA A 11 -15.65 -4.75 -35.29
N ILE A 12 -14.78 -4.59 -36.29
CA ILE A 12 -14.25 -5.71 -37.10
C ILE A 12 -13.19 -6.51 -36.32
N VAL A 13 -12.40 -5.85 -35.47
CA VAL A 13 -11.38 -6.53 -34.64
C VAL A 13 -12.02 -7.38 -33.54
N ILE A 14 -13.13 -6.91 -32.95
CA ILE A 14 -13.87 -7.66 -31.92
C ILE A 14 -14.59 -8.88 -32.51
N ALA A 15 -15.08 -8.80 -33.75
CA ALA A 15 -15.72 -9.94 -34.41
C ALA A 15 -14.74 -11.05 -34.80
N LEU A 16 -13.47 -10.74 -35.04
CA LEU A 16 -12.46 -11.74 -35.41
C LEU A 16 -11.91 -12.54 -34.21
N ALA A 17 -11.95 -11.95 -33.01
CA ALA A 17 -11.48 -12.62 -31.79
C ALA A 17 -12.49 -13.68 -31.28
N LEU A 18 -13.77 -13.59 -31.67
CA LEU A 18 -14.83 -14.45 -31.15
C LEU A 18 -15.02 -15.77 -31.91
N THR A 19 -14.34 -15.99 -33.04
CA THR A 19 -14.48 -17.21 -33.86
C THR A 19 -13.41 -18.28 -33.62
N CYS A 20 -12.44 -18.06 -32.72
CA CYS A 20 -11.32 -18.98 -32.52
C CYS A 20 -11.53 -20.06 -31.44
N THR A 21 -12.64 -20.06 -30.70
CA THR A 21 -12.82 -20.95 -29.53
C THR A 21 -13.76 -22.14 -29.76
N LEU A 22 -14.06 -22.51 -31.01
CA LEU A 22 -15.00 -23.60 -31.34
C LEU A 22 -14.55 -24.41 -32.56
N ALA A 23 -13.40 -25.06 -32.48
CA ALA A 23 -13.07 -26.19 -33.36
C ALA A 23 -11.96 -27.06 -32.73
N GLY A 24 -12.33 -28.22 -32.19
CA GLY A 24 -11.33 -29.18 -31.73
C GLY A 24 -11.83 -30.35 -30.89
N CYS A 25 -12.88 -31.06 -31.34
CA CYS A 25 -13.20 -32.40 -30.83
C CYS A 25 -12.85 -33.47 -31.89
N ALA A 26 -12.31 -34.59 -31.38
CA ALA A 26 -12.57 -35.98 -31.77
C ALA A 26 -11.71 -36.71 -32.84
N GLY A 27 -11.25 -37.91 -32.41
CA GLY A 27 -11.04 -39.13 -33.22
C GLY A 27 -9.56 -39.52 -33.42
N ASN A 28 -9.11 -40.77 -33.32
CA ASN A 28 -9.79 -42.06 -33.10
C ASN A 28 -8.73 -43.19 -32.90
N ASN A 29 -9.12 -44.20 -32.11
CA ASN A 29 -8.89 -45.66 -32.25
C ASN A 29 -7.50 -46.34 -32.29
N ALA A 30 -7.28 -47.14 -31.23
CA ALA A 30 -7.16 -48.61 -31.17
C ALA A 30 -6.00 -49.36 -31.88
N LYS A 31 -5.27 -50.19 -31.10
CA LYS A 31 -5.07 -51.63 -31.40
C LYS A 31 -4.58 -52.43 -30.19
N THR A 32 -5.14 -53.63 -30.07
CA THR A 32 -4.85 -54.79 -29.20
C THR A 32 -3.39 -55.30 -29.34
N THR A 33 -2.80 -56.19 -28.53
CA THR A 33 -3.27 -57.48 -27.95
C THR A 33 -2.14 -58.07 -27.06
N ASP A 34 -2.50 -59.08 -26.25
CA ASP A 34 -1.69 -60.22 -25.76
C ASP A 34 -0.96 -60.17 -24.39
N GLU A 35 -1.63 -60.82 -23.42
CA GLU A 35 -1.09 -61.73 -22.38
C GLU A 35 -0.22 -62.86 -22.99
N PRO A 36 0.67 -63.58 -22.25
CA PRO A 36 0.25 -64.36 -21.08
C PRO A 36 1.28 -64.64 -19.93
N ALA A 37 0.70 -64.97 -18.77
CA ALA A 37 1.02 -66.05 -17.81
C ALA A 37 2.31 -66.15 -16.96
N ALA A 38 2.03 -66.46 -15.68
CA ALA A 38 2.79 -67.21 -14.65
C ALA A 38 4.04 -66.51 -14.05
N SER A 39 4.30 -66.49 -12.75
CA SER A 39 4.26 -67.59 -11.76
C SER A 39 4.49 -67.02 -10.35
N SER A 40 3.72 -67.45 -9.35
CA SER A 40 4.11 -67.45 -7.92
C SER A 40 5.16 -68.56 -7.67
N PRO A 41 5.86 -68.74 -6.51
CA PRO A 41 5.32 -68.55 -5.16
C PRO A 41 6.29 -68.10 -4.02
N ALA A 42 5.66 -67.77 -2.89
CA ALA A 42 6.03 -68.05 -1.48
C ALA A 42 7.32 -67.48 -0.86
N GLY A 43 7.13 -66.78 0.27
CA GLY A 43 8.18 -66.49 1.24
C GLY A 43 7.77 -65.51 2.36
N GLU A 44 6.90 -65.96 3.28
CA GLU A 44 6.87 -65.52 4.69
C GLU A 44 7.74 -66.51 5.51
N PRO A 45 8.15 -66.28 6.79
CA PRO A 45 7.64 -65.29 7.76
C PRO A 45 8.71 -64.63 8.67
N ALA A 46 8.22 -63.88 9.68
CA ALA A 46 8.85 -63.49 10.95
C ALA A 46 9.68 -62.18 10.91
N SER A 47 9.72 -61.34 11.93
CA SER A 47 9.36 -61.48 13.35
C SER A 47 9.14 -60.09 13.91
N GLU A 48 8.08 -59.91 14.68
CA GLU A 48 7.94 -58.81 15.62
C GLU A 48 9.00 -58.98 16.73
N THR A 49 9.70 -57.91 17.09
CA THR A 49 10.25 -57.77 18.43
C THR A 49 10.28 -56.29 18.76
N GLU A 50 9.42 -55.91 19.70
CA GLU A 50 9.36 -54.58 20.28
C GLU A 50 10.65 -54.28 21.05
N THR A 51 11.21 -53.11 20.81
CA THR A 51 12.15 -52.49 21.74
C THR A 51 11.59 -51.14 22.13
N SER A 52 10.89 -51.14 23.26
CA SER A 52 10.64 -49.97 24.08
C SER A 52 12.00 -49.43 24.54
N SER A 53 12.39 -48.27 24.04
CA SER A 53 13.51 -47.47 24.54
C SER A 53 13.01 -46.04 24.73
N SER A 54 12.62 -45.75 25.97
CA SER A 54 12.28 -44.44 26.51
C SER A 54 13.50 -43.50 26.51
N ASP A 55 13.25 -42.25 26.09
CA ASP A 55 13.70 -41.00 26.72
C ASP A 55 15.22 -40.74 26.90
N GLU A 56 15.81 -39.58 26.59
CA GLU A 56 15.32 -38.27 26.17
C GLU A 56 16.28 -37.74 25.10
N GLY A 57 15.79 -37.61 23.87
CA GLY A 57 16.46 -36.87 22.82
C GLY A 57 15.42 -35.94 22.23
N GLY A 58 15.24 -34.78 22.87
CA GLY A 58 14.32 -33.73 22.45
C GLY A 58 14.68 -33.21 21.06
N ASN A 59 14.29 -33.95 20.03
CA ASN A 59 14.11 -33.43 18.69
C ASN A 59 12.89 -32.52 18.79
N GLY A 60 13.12 -31.22 18.99
CA GLY A 60 12.06 -30.21 18.97
C GLY A 60 11.34 -30.35 17.64
N GLY A 61 10.19 -31.04 17.66
CA GLY A 61 9.36 -31.16 16.49
C GLY A 61 9.01 -29.74 16.05
N GLU A 62 9.35 -29.39 14.81
CA GLU A 62 8.82 -28.19 14.20
C GLU A 62 7.30 -28.25 14.31
N GLU A 63 6.74 -27.43 15.21
CA GLU A 63 5.30 -27.26 15.29
C GLU A 63 4.85 -26.67 13.96
N THR A 64 4.05 -27.43 13.23
CA THR A 64 3.45 -26.96 12.00
C THR A 64 2.40 -25.91 12.35
N ILE A 65 2.67 -24.66 12.00
CA ILE A 65 1.72 -23.55 12.15
C ILE A 65 0.66 -23.72 11.06
N THR A 66 -0.55 -24.12 11.44
CA THR A 66 -1.66 -24.39 10.50
C THR A 66 -2.55 -23.18 10.21
N ASP A 67 -2.34 -22.08 10.94
CA ASP A 67 -3.12 -20.84 10.85
C ASP A 67 -2.17 -19.66 11.11
N PRO A 68 -1.36 -19.28 10.12
CA PRO A 68 -0.41 -18.19 10.27
C PRO A 68 -1.14 -16.85 10.38
N TYR A 69 -0.61 -15.96 11.23
CA TYR A 69 -1.11 -14.58 11.35
C TYR A 69 -0.62 -13.71 10.19
N LEU A 70 0.61 -13.99 9.72
CA LEU A 70 1.23 -13.32 8.58
C LEU A 70 2.35 -14.22 8.03
N VAL A 71 2.38 -14.45 6.72
CA VAL A 71 3.41 -15.23 6.02
C VAL A 71 4.24 -14.32 5.12
N ILE A 72 5.54 -14.23 5.43
CA ILE A 72 6.50 -13.41 4.69
C ILE A 72 7.45 -14.31 3.91
N GLY A 73 7.28 -14.33 2.59
CA GLY A 73 8.24 -14.90 1.67
C GLY A 73 9.37 -13.94 1.35
N TRP A 74 10.58 -14.44 1.17
CA TRP A 74 11.69 -13.64 0.65
C TRP A 74 12.56 -14.41 -0.33
N TYR A 75 13.15 -13.69 -1.29
CA TYR A 75 14.03 -14.28 -2.29
C TYR A 75 15.43 -14.56 -1.70
N ALA A 76 15.68 -15.80 -1.32
CA ALA A 76 16.87 -16.30 -0.63
C ALA A 76 18.14 -16.40 -1.46
N LYS A 77 18.10 -15.96 -2.71
CA LYS A 77 19.29 -15.82 -3.54
C LYS A 77 20.02 -14.52 -3.21
N THR A 78 20.79 -14.49 -2.12
CA THR A 78 21.47 -13.29 -1.58
C THR A 78 22.22 -12.48 -2.64
N ALA A 79 22.98 -13.12 -3.54
CA ALA A 79 23.70 -12.39 -4.60
C ALA A 79 22.78 -11.63 -5.57
N THR A 80 21.50 -12.02 -5.64
CA THR A 80 20.47 -11.36 -6.44
C THR A 80 19.59 -10.46 -5.60
N SER A 81 19.10 -10.89 -4.44
CA SER A 81 18.15 -10.10 -3.63
C SER A 81 18.82 -9.10 -2.69
N GLY A 82 20.07 -9.35 -2.29
CA GLY A 82 20.76 -8.68 -1.18
C GLY A 82 20.34 -9.17 0.21
N LEU A 83 19.22 -9.89 0.31
CA LEU A 83 18.68 -10.36 1.58
C LEU A 83 19.49 -11.55 2.12
N THR A 84 19.66 -11.61 3.43
CA THR A 84 20.26 -12.72 4.18
C THR A 84 19.32 -13.16 5.30
N GLU A 85 19.54 -14.35 5.84
CA GLU A 85 18.74 -14.86 6.96
C GLU A 85 18.86 -13.95 8.20
N ASP A 86 20.06 -13.46 8.51
CA ASP A 86 20.28 -12.51 9.62
C ASP A 86 19.50 -11.21 9.43
N LEU A 87 19.52 -10.65 8.21
CA LEU A 87 18.82 -9.42 7.88
C LEU A 87 17.30 -9.63 7.97
N MET A 88 16.78 -10.74 7.45
CA MET A 88 15.36 -11.09 7.55
C MET A 88 14.94 -11.34 9.00
N THR A 89 15.79 -11.97 9.81
CA THR A 89 15.53 -12.24 11.23
C THR A 89 15.42 -10.94 12.01
N GLY A 90 16.38 -10.03 11.85
CA GLY A 90 16.34 -8.71 12.48
C GLY A 90 15.11 -7.93 12.05
N PHE A 91 14.89 -7.84 10.74
CA PHE A 91 13.76 -7.15 10.16
C PHE A 91 12.39 -7.65 10.66
N VAL A 92 12.22 -8.98 10.74
CA VAL A 92 10.97 -9.57 11.26
C VAL A 92 10.84 -9.34 12.77
N GLY A 93 11.94 -9.24 13.50
CA GLY A 93 11.94 -8.80 14.91
C GLY A 93 11.35 -7.39 15.07
N ASP A 94 11.77 -6.43 14.24
CA ASP A 94 11.21 -5.08 14.24
C ASP A 94 9.74 -5.08 13.84
N LEU A 95 9.38 -5.85 12.81
CA LEU A 95 7.99 -5.98 12.37
C LEU A 95 7.11 -6.53 13.50
N LYS A 96 7.56 -7.56 14.22
CA LYS A 96 6.84 -8.12 15.36
C LYS A 96 6.66 -7.09 16.47
N THR A 97 7.71 -6.31 16.77
CA THR A 97 7.65 -5.22 17.74
C THR A 97 6.59 -4.19 17.32
N TRP A 98 6.59 -3.80 16.05
CA TRP A 98 5.60 -2.86 15.52
C TRP A 98 4.18 -3.44 15.52
N LEU A 99 3.99 -4.70 15.11
CA LEU A 99 2.69 -5.37 15.15
C LEU A 99 2.12 -5.43 16.57
N ALA A 100 2.96 -5.63 17.59
CA ALA A 100 2.56 -5.54 18.99
C ALA A 100 1.98 -4.16 19.33
N THR A 101 2.60 -3.07 18.85
CA THR A 101 2.06 -1.70 19.02
C THR A 101 0.73 -1.47 18.29
N LYS A 102 0.42 -2.30 17.28
CA LYS A 102 -0.86 -2.29 16.56
C LYS A 102 -1.90 -3.24 17.14
N GLY A 103 -1.61 -3.85 18.29
CA GLY A 103 -2.55 -4.71 19.03
C GLY A 103 -2.43 -6.19 18.72
N ALA A 104 -1.43 -6.64 17.96
CA ALA A 104 -1.18 -8.07 17.79
C ALA A 104 -0.81 -8.70 19.15
N THR A 105 -1.46 -9.82 19.48
CA THR A 105 -1.20 -10.56 20.72
C THR A 105 0.09 -11.35 20.64
N GLU A 106 0.61 -11.81 21.78
CA GLU A 106 1.79 -12.67 21.79
C GLU A 106 1.60 -13.95 20.96
N ASP A 107 0.38 -14.49 20.93
CA ASP A 107 0.03 -15.67 20.14
C ASP A 107 0.00 -15.36 18.64
N ASP A 108 -0.48 -14.17 18.24
CA ASP A 108 -0.41 -13.71 16.85
C ASP A 108 1.05 -13.57 16.38
N LEU A 109 1.90 -12.99 17.22
CA LEU A 109 3.32 -12.78 16.91
C LEU A 109 4.11 -14.09 16.77
N LYS A 110 3.71 -15.15 17.49
CA LYS A 110 4.26 -16.51 17.34
C LYS A 110 3.86 -17.14 16.00
N LYS A 111 2.71 -16.73 15.46
CA LYS A 111 2.16 -17.20 14.17
C LYS A 111 2.63 -16.39 12.95
N VAL A 112 3.53 -15.42 13.12
CA VAL A 112 4.21 -14.77 11.99
C VAL A 112 5.29 -15.72 11.46
N VAL A 113 5.13 -16.16 10.22
CA VAL A 113 5.97 -17.14 9.54
C VAL A 113 6.84 -16.45 8.50
N VAL A 114 8.11 -16.86 8.41
CA VAL A 114 9.06 -16.36 7.42
C VAL A 114 9.56 -17.53 6.60
N ARG A 115 9.51 -17.43 5.27
CA ARG A 115 9.97 -18.49 4.37
C ARG A 115 10.96 -17.98 3.35
N ALA A 116 12.08 -18.68 3.28
CA ALA A 116 13.08 -18.51 2.25
C ALA A 116 12.62 -19.22 0.96
N TYR A 117 12.72 -18.53 -0.17
CA TYR A 117 12.52 -19.13 -1.49
C TYR A 117 13.71 -18.81 -2.37
N GLY A 118 14.21 -19.77 -3.13
CA GLY A 118 15.28 -19.51 -4.09
C GLY A 118 16.68 -19.87 -3.59
N ASP A 119 16.78 -20.53 -2.43
CA ASP A 119 17.95 -21.25 -1.97
C ASP A 119 17.96 -22.68 -2.55
N GLY A 120 19.11 -23.14 -3.03
CA GLY A 120 19.25 -24.48 -3.60
C GLY A 120 18.81 -24.62 -5.07
N GLU A 121 18.09 -25.69 -5.41
CA GLU A 121 17.76 -26.06 -6.80
C GLU A 121 16.75 -25.10 -7.45
N ALA A 122 15.80 -24.58 -6.68
CA ALA A 122 14.97 -23.47 -7.11
C ALA A 122 15.83 -22.20 -7.07
N ASN A 123 16.29 -21.70 -8.22
CA ASN A 123 17.21 -20.56 -8.24
C ASN A 123 16.87 -19.51 -9.30
N SER A 124 15.80 -19.75 -10.06
CA SER A 124 15.23 -18.81 -11.02
C SER A 124 13.96 -18.14 -10.48
N VAL A 125 13.55 -17.05 -11.13
CA VAL A 125 12.27 -16.39 -10.84
C VAL A 125 11.08 -17.34 -11.04
N ALA A 126 11.17 -18.25 -12.02
CA ALA A 126 10.11 -19.21 -12.32
C ALA A 126 9.97 -20.27 -11.22
N ASP A 127 11.10 -20.76 -10.68
CA ASP A 127 11.07 -21.75 -9.61
C ASP A 127 10.51 -21.16 -8.32
N VAL A 128 10.92 -19.94 -7.98
CA VAL A 128 10.39 -19.20 -6.82
C VAL A 128 8.91 -18.91 -6.99
N SER A 129 8.50 -18.46 -8.18
CA SER A 129 7.08 -18.26 -8.51
C SER A 129 6.27 -19.53 -8.32
N THR A 130 6.80 -20.67 -8.77
CA THR A 130 6.15 -21.97 -8.63
C THR A 130 6.03 -22.39 -7.17
N ALA A 131 7.08 -22.21 -6.37
CA ALA A 131 7.09 -22.55 -4.95
C ALA A 131 6.12 -21.69 -4.14
N VAL A 132 6.12 -20.36 -4.33
CA VAL A 132 5.21 -19.44 -3.65
C VAL A 132 3.74 -19.77 -3.98
N LEU A 133 3.44 -20.07 -5.25
CA LEU A 133 2.09 -20.46 -5.67
C LEU A 133 1.69 -21.85 -5.15
N ALA A 134 2.64 -22.77 -4.98
CA ALA A 134 2.39 -24.09 -4.41
C ALA A 134 2.05 -24.02 -2.92
N ASP A 135 2.70 -23.13 -2.17
CA ASP A 135 2.37 -22.89 -0.76
C ASP A 135 0.99 -22.22 -0.61
N GLY A 136 0.69 -21.24 -1.47
CA GLY A 136 -0.65 -20.66 -1.61
C GLY A 136 -1.12 -19.76 -0.45
N ASP A 137 -0.25 -19.49 0.52
CA ASP A 137 -0.55 -18.74 1.74
C ASP A 137 0.43 -17.59 2.00
N VAL A 138 1.33 -17.28 1.06
CA VAL A 138 2.27 -16.17 1.20
C VAL A 138 1.53 -14.83 1.11
N ASP A 139 1.61 -14.01 2.16
CA ASP A 139 0.97 -12.70 2.23
C ASP A 139 1.82 -11.60 1.60
N LEU A 140 3.13 -11.65 1.87
CA LEU A 140 4.12 -10.64 1.46
C LEU A 140 5.33 -11.32 0.83
N LEU A 141 5.83 -10.76 -0.27
CA LEU A 141 7.02 -11.28 -0.96
C LEU A 141 8.07 -10.19 -1.18
N LEU A 142 9.26 -10.43 -0.66
CA LEU A 142 10.37 -9.47 -0.66
C LEU A 142 11.52 -9.91 -1.57
N GLY A 143 12.21 -8.93 -2.15
CA GLY A 143 13.52 -9.14 -2.80
C GLY A 143 13.45 -9.65 -4.24
N MET A 144 12.27 -9.88 -4.81
CA MET A 144 12.15 -10.23 -6.23
C MET A 144 12.07 -8.97 -7.10
N LYS A 145 12.79 -8.95 -8.23
CA LYS A 145 12.67 -7.90 -9.25
C LYS A 145 11.51 -8.17 -10.23
N ALA A 146 11.37 -9.44 -10.62
CA ALA A 146 10.31 -9.94 -11.48
C ALA A 146 9.51 -11.00 -10.71
N MET A 147 8.20 -11.07 -10.95
CA MET A 147 7.27 -11.87 -10.14
C MET A 147 6.91 -13.24 -10.75
N GLY A 148 7.35 -13.53 -11.97
CA GLY A 148 6.91 -14.72 -12.69
C GLY A 148 5.40 -14.69 -12.90
N ASP A 149 4.72 -15.77 -12.51
CA ASP A 149 3.27 -15.94 -12.61
C ASP A 149 2.53 -15.49 -11.34
N ILE A 150 3.24 -15.03 -10.30
CA ILE A 150 2.62 -14.50 -9.09
C ILE A 150 1.82 -13.24 -9.44
N VAL A 151 0.53 -13.26 -9.10
CA VAL A 151 -0.33 -12.09 -9.17
C VAL A 151 -0.16 -11.28 -7.89
N ARG A 152 0.45 -10.10 -8.02
CA ARG A 152 0.51 -9.12 -6.92
C ARG A 152 -0.75 -8.27 -6.90
N ILE A 153 -1.25 -7.99 -5.70
CA ILE A 153 -2.28 -6.96 -5.49
C ILE A 153 -1.64 -5.59 -5.60
N GLU A 154 -0.50 -5.41 -4.94
CA GLU A 154 0.23 -4.16 -4.88
C GLU A 154 1.73 -4.44 -4.79
N GLY A 155 2.56 -3.49 -5.20
CA GLY A 155 4.00 -3.63 -5.00
C GLY A 155 4.77 -2.32 -5.11
N ALA A 156 5.71 -2.15 -4.19
CA ALA A 156 6.67 -1.06 -4.20
C ALA A 156 7.89 -1.54 -4.97
N THR A 157 8.29 -0.79 -6.00
CA THR A 157 9.31 -1.22 -6.96
C THR A 157 10.53 -0.33 -6.95
N GLY A 158 11.67 -0.86 -7.42
CA GLY A 158 12.88 -0.04 -7.57
C GLY A 158 13.67 0.13 -6.27
N LEU A 159 13.33 -0.63 -5.22
CA LEU A 159 13.89 -0.50 -3.88
C LEU A 159 15.30 -1.09 -3.80
N THR A 160 16.07 -0.62 -2.82
CA THR A 160 17.35 -1.21 -2.44
C THR A 160 17.17 -2.09 -1.20
N MET A 161 17.63 -3.34 -1.26
CA MET A 161 17.56 -4.31 -0.16
C MET A 161 18.89 -5.03 -0.04
N GLY A 162 19.49 -5.06 1.15
CA GLY A 162 20.81 -5.62 1.42
C GLY A 162 21.88 -5.17 0.42
N GLY A 163 21.89 -3.86 0.12
CA GLY A 163 22.80 -3.26 -0.86
C GLY A 163 22.47 -3.51 -2.34
N VAL A 164 21.42 -4.29 -2.68
CA VAL A 164 21.05 -4.58 -4.08
C VAL A 164 19.82 -3.79 -4.50
N SER A 165 19.93 -3.02 -5.60
CA SER A 165 18.88 -2.15 -6.11
C SER A 165 17.91 -2.81 -7.11
N GLY A 166 16.75 -2.19 -7.29
CA GLY A 166 15.72 -2.65 -8.23
C GLY A 166 14.91 -3.83 -7.72
N ARG A 167 14.77 -3.94 -6.40
CA ARG A 167 14.01 -5.00 -5.71
C ARG A 167 12.60 -4.51 -5.39
N ASN A 168 11.70 -5.45 -5.14
CA ASN A 168 10.31 -5.12 -4.85
C ASN A 168 9.90 -5.70 -3.49
N ILE A 169 8.96 -5.01 -2.85
CA ILE A 169 8.08 -5.58 -1.82
C ILE A 169 6.74 -5.75 -2.51
N SER A 170 6.19 -6.95 -2.50
CA SER A 170 4.89 -7.25 -3.13
C SER A 170 3.92 -7.77 -2.11
N ARG A 171 2.68 -7.28 -2.19
CA ARG A 171 1.56 -7.72 -1.38
C ARG A 171 0.69 -8.67 -2.20
N LEU A 172 0.44 -9.86 -1.65
CA LEU A 172 -0.24 -10.95 -2.35
C LEU A 172 -1.64 -11.23 -1.77
N THR A 173 -1.88 -10.85 -0.51
CA THR A 173 -3.20 -10.97 0.14
C THR A 173 -3.70 -9.60 0.65
N ASP A 174 -5.00 -9.51 0.93
CA ASP A 174 -5.70 -8.26 1.28
C ASP A 174 -6.26 -8.26 2.71
N THR A 175 -5.60 -8.98 3.62
CA THR A 175 -5.96 -8.91 5.05
C THR A 175 -5.46 -7.60 5.65
N GLU A 176 -6.14 -7.13 6.70
CA GLU A 176 -5.75 -5.91 7.40
C GLU A 176 -4.31 -5.95 7.90
N VAL A 177 -3.90 -7.07 8.51
CA VAL A 177 -2.52 -7.28 8.98
C VAL A 177 -1.52 -7.20 7.82
N THR A 178 -1.82 -7.79 6.67
CA THR A 178 -0.95 -7.77 5.49
C THR A 178 -0.82 -6.36 4.92
N VAL A 179 -1.91 -5.59 4.81
CA VAL A 179 -1.89 -4.20 4.33
C VAL A 179 -1.05 -3.33 5.27
N ASN A 180 -1.26 -3.47 6.57
CA ASN A 180 -0.54 -2.74 7.60
C ASN A 180 0.96 -3.08 7.59
N ALA A 181 1.29 -4.37 7.58
CA ALA A 181 2.68 -4.83 7.50
C ALA A 181 3.37 -4.36 6.21
N TYR A 182 2.69 -4.41 5.06
CA TYR A 182 3.20 -3.91 3.78
C TYR A 182 3.56 -2.42 3.82
N LYS A 183 2.67 -1.57 4.36
CA LYS A 183 2.92 -0.12 4.48
C LYS A 183 4.13 0.15 5.37
N TRP A 184 4.20 -0.51 6.53
CA TRP A 184 5.32 -0.39 7.44
C TRP A 184 6.63 -0.84 6.78
N LEU A 185 6.60 -1.96 6.05
CA LEU A 185 7.70 -2.51 5.25
C LEU A 185 8.25 -1.49 4.24
N VAL A 186 7.37 -0.84 3.48
CA VAL A 186 7.76 0.15 2.47
C VAL A 186 8.38 1.38 3.14
N ALA A 187 7.80 1.87 4.24
CA ALA A 187 8.32 3.01 4.98
C ALA A 187 9.69 2.73 5.64
N ASN A 188 9.94 1.49 6.05
CA ASN A 188 11.16 1.08 6.73
C ASN A 188 12.16 0.37 5.81
N VAL A 189 11.98 0.47 4.49
CA VAL A 189 12.87 -0.19 3.51
C VAL A 189 14.33 0.25 3.65
N ALA A 190 14.58 1.46 4.16
CA ALA A 190 15.94 1.93 4.46
C ALA A 190 16.67 1.03 5.47
N ASN A 191 15.95 0.42 6.41
CA ASN A 191 16.51 -0.53 7.38
C ASN A 191 16.85 -1.88 6.73
N ILE A 192 16.12 -2.23 5.67
CA ILE A 192 16.38 -3.41 4.82
C ILE A 192 17.54 -3.13 3.86
N ALA A 193 17.82 -1.86 3.53
CA ALA A 193 18.86 -1.46 2.58
C ALA A 193 20.29 -1.58 3.16
N ALA A 194 20.44 -1.65 4.49
CA ALA A 194 21.73 -1.76 5.16
C ALA A 194 22.43 -3.09 4.86
N THR A 195 23.75 -3.05 4.66
CA THR A 195 24.59 -4.25 4.42
C THR A 195 24.88 -5.04 5.70
N GLU A 196 24.66 -4.43 6.87
CA GLU A 196 24.73 -5.07 8.18
C GLU A 196 23.50 -4.61 8.98
N TYR A 197 22.75 -5.56 9.53
CA TYR A 197 21.62 -5.24 10.39
C TYR A 197 22.14 -4.94 11.79
N VAL A 198 22.18 -3.66 12.17
CA VAL A 198 22.64 -3.24 13.50
C VAL A 198 21.51 -3.46 14.49
N THR A 199 21.59 -4.55 15.26
CA THR A 199 20.72 -4.75 16.43
C THR A 199 21.14 -3.76 17.52
N GLY A 200 20.32 -2.75 17.74
CA GLY A 200 20.57 -1.73 18.78
C GLY A 200 19.47 -0.69 18.80
N SER A 201 18.54 -0.83 19.75
CA SER A 201 17.48 0.11 20.13
C SER A 201 16.99 1.03 19.01
N ILE A 202 15.97 0.58 18.29
CA ILE A 202 15.04 1.53 17.69
C ILE A 202 14.26 2.14 18.86
N GLU A 203 14.75 3.27 19.37
CA GLU A 203 13.89 4.15 20.14
C GLU A 203 12.71 4.49 19.22
N PRO A 204 11.45 4.25 19.64
CA PRO A 204 10.31 4.80 18.91
C PRO A 204 10.55 6.30 18.75
N VAL A 205 10.28 6.86 17.57
CA VAL A 205 10.34 8.31 17.38
C VAL A 205 9.32 8.91 18.36
N GLU A 206 9.79 9.36 19.52
CA GLU A 206 8.97 10.01 20.53
C GLU A 206 8.38 11.28 19.92
N GLN A 207 7.05 11.33 19.88
CA GLN A 207 6.34 12.58 19.70
C GLN A 207 6.58 13.43 20.95
N ASN A 208 7.34 14.51 20.80
CA ASN A 208 7.54 15.49 21.85
C ASN A 208 6.20 16.17 22.21
N GLU A 209 5.55 15.71 23.28
CA GLU A 209 4.53 16.48 23.99
C GLU A 209 5.22 17.49 24.90
N GLU A 210 5.40 18.73 24.43
CA GLU A 210 5.73 19.83 25.34
C GLU A 210 4.48 20.23 26.13
N THR A 211 4.52 19.90 27.42
CA THR A 211 3.62 20.41 28.45
C THR A 211 4.16 21.73 28.97
N GLU A 212 3.50 22.85 28.65
CA GLU A 212 3.62 24.07 29.45
C GLU A 212 2.40 24.24 30.36
N ASN A 213 2.63 23.90 31.63
CA ASN A 213 1.83 24.35 32.75
C ASN A 213 2.39 25.70 33.23
N SER A 214 1.64 26.79 33.04
CA SER A 214 1.90 28.08 33.69
C SER A 214 0.61 28.56 34.38
N SER A 215 0.72 28.67 35.70
CA SER A 215 -0.32 29.07 36.64
C SER A 215 -0.46 30.59 36.72
N GLY A 216 -1.69 31.08 36.91
CA GLY A 216 -1.92 32.52 37.15
C GLY A 216 -3.37 33.01 37.16
N GLU A 217 -4.16 32.47 38.09
CA GLU A 217 -5.29 33.10 38.81
C GLU A 217 -6.28 34.09 38.14
N ASN A 218 -7.53 33.60 38.04
CA ASN A 218 -8.74 34.10 38.71
C ASN A 218 -9.46 35.39 38.20
N SER A 219 -10.71 35.22 37.76
CA SER A 219 -11.92 35.76 38.44
C SER A 219 -13.11 35.83 37.48
N GLY A 220 -14.18 35.09 37.77
CA GLY A 220 -15.47 35.28 37.09
C GLY A 220 -16.45 34.14 37.23
N THR A 221 -17.15 34.10 38.36
CA THR A 221 -18.33 33.26 38.64
C THR A 221 -19.49 33.46 37.66
N SER A 222 -20.16 32.38 37.23
CA SER A 222 -21.62 32.20 37.37
C SER A 222 -22.09 30.80 36.94
N ASP A 223 -22.61 30.06 37.92
CA ASP A 223 -23.86 29.29 37.94
C ASP A 223 -24.34 28.45 36.72
N THR A 224 -24.49 27.14 37.02
CA THR A 224 -25.62 26.24 36.65
C THR A 224 -25.79 25.95 35.15
N GLN A 225 -25.76 24.71 34.64
CA GLN A 225 -26.67 23.60 34.95
C GLN A 225 -26.20 22.30 34.29
N SER A 226 -26.56 21.18 34.91
CA SER A 226 -26.50 19.80 34.41
C SER A 226 -27.08 19.60 33.00
N GLY A 227 -26.45 18.72 32.22
CA GLY A 227 -27.03 18.12 31.02
C GLY A 227 -26.12 17.01 30.49
N GLU A 228 -26.42 15.78 30.86
CA GLU A 228 -26.01 14.60 30.09
C GLU A 228 -26.55 14.76 28.66
N GLU A 229 -25.69 14.63 27.64
CA GLU A 229 -26.17 14.21 26.32
C GLU A 229 -25.04 13.55 25.53
N SER A 230 -25.14 12.22 25.43
CA SER A 230 -24.54 11.46 24.33
C SER A 230 -25.13 11.97 23.03
N GLY A 231 -24.34 12.67 22.23
CA GLY A 231 -24.71 13.12 20.90
C GLY A 231 -23.96 12.33 19.83
N SER A 232 -24.53 11.21 19.39
CA SER A 232 -24.20 10.55 18.12
C SER A 232 -24.64 11.46 16.98
N GLY A 233 -23.70 12.20 16.40
CA GLY A 233 -23.94 13.07 15.24
C GLY A 233 -23.78 12.29 13.94
N GLU A 234 -24.79 11.50 13.55
CA GLU A 234 -24.96 11.09 12.16
C GLU A 234 -25.46 12.30 11.36
N GLY A 235 -24.52 13.08 10.83
CA GLY A 235 -24.81 14.01 9.75
C GLY A 235 -25.06 13.22 8.47
N GLU A 236 -26.22 13.47 7.86
CA GLU A 236 -26.65 12.91 6.57
C GLU A 236 -25.63 13.32 5.49
N GLN A 237 -24.57 12.54 5.34
CA GLN A 237 -23.56 12.70 4.31
C GLN A 237 -24.22 12.27 2.99
N GLU A 238 -24.51 13.23 2.11
CA GLU A 238 -24.89 12.89 0.73
C GLU A 238 -23.88 11.86 0.21
N ALA A 239 -24.37 10.79 -0.43
CA ALA A 239 -23.51 9.67 -0.84
C ALA A 239 -22.42 10.17 -1.81
N ARG A 240 -21.26 10.49 -1.26
CA ARG A 240 -20.10 10.96 -2.02
C ARG A 240 -19.44 9.76 -2.64
N THR A 241 -18.98 9.91 -3.88
CA THR A 241 -18.31 8.82 -4.61
C THR A 241 -16.90 8.56 -4.10
N ASN A 242 -16.26 9.58 -3.50
CA ASN A 242 -14.94 9.50 -2.92
C ASN A 242 -14.92 10.16 -1.52
N TYR A 243 -14.03 9.71 -0.65
CA TYR A 243 -13.83 10.28 0.70
C TYR A 243 -13.14 11.64 0.69
N LEU A 244 -12.24 11.90 -0.24
CA LEU A 244 -11.68 13.25 -0.42
C LEU A 244 -11.04 13.37 -1.79
N VAL A 245 -11.31 14.44 -2.51
CA VAL A 245 -10.65 14.71 -3.79
C VAL A 245 -9.77 15.97 -3.70
N ILE A 246 -8.48 15.78 -3.91
CA ILE A 246 -7.46 16.83 -3.87
C ILE A 246 -6.93 17.06 -5.28
N ALA A 247 -7.16 18.25 -5.81
CA ALA A 247 -6.55 18.69 -7.05
C ALA A 247 -5.25 19.48 -6.79
N TRP A 248 -4.33 19.46 -7.74
CA TRP A 248 -3.18 20.38 -7.70
C TRP A 248 -2.85 20.93 -9.09
N TYR A 249 -2.32 22.15 -9.12
CA TYR A 249 -1.89 22.79 -10.36
C TYR A 249 -0.53 22.23 -10.83
N ALA A 250 -0.60 21.26 -11.74
CA ALA A 250 0.51 20.45 -12.23
C ALA A 250 1.45 21.13 -13.22
N LYS A 251 1.26 22.42 -13.48
CA LYS A 251 2.20 23.20 -14.26
C LYS A 251 3.42 23.57 -13.42
N THR A 252 4.37 22.66 -13.24
CA THR A 252 5.55 22.83 -12.37
C THR A 252 6.33 24.12 -12.64
N SER A 253 6.46 24.56 -13.90
CA SER A 253 7.11 25.83 -14.24
C SER A 253 6.42 27.07 -13.67
N THR A 254 5.17 26.95 -13.24
CA THR A 254 4.37 28.02 -12.63
C THR A 254 4.07 27.74 -11.16
N SER A 255 3.60 26.55 -10.81
CA SER A 255 3.25 26.20 -9.43
C SER A 255 4.46 25.85 -8.57
N GLY A 256 5.58 25.43 -9.17
CA GLY A 256 6.73 24.87 -8.46
C GLY A 256 6.48 23.47 -7.89
N LEU A 257 5.25 22.97 -7.95
CA LEU A 257 4.87 21.67 -7.40
C LEU A 257 5.29 20.54 -8.35
N THR A 258 5.73 19.44 -7.76
CA THR A 258 5.96 18.16 -8.44
C THR A 258 4.99 17.12 -7.90
N GLU A 259 4.77 16.06 -8.66
CA GLU A 259 3.93 14.95 -8.21
C GLU A 259 4.47 14.31 -6.92
N GLU A 260 5.79 14.14 -6.83
CA GLU A 260 6.46 13.63 -5.63
C GLU A 260 6.16 14.49 -4.39
N LEU A 261 6.33 15.81 -4.50
CA LEU A 261 6.09 16.74 -3.39
C LEU A 261 4.62 16.75 -2.94
N VAL A 262 3.68 16.74 -3.89
CA VAL A 262 2.25 16.69 -3.57
C VAL A 262 1.88 15.35 -2.96
N THR A 263 2.45 14.24 -3.46
CA THR A 263 2.22 12.90 -2.90
C THR A 263 2.69 12.83 -1.46
N SER A 264 3.93 13.24 -1.16
CA SER A 264 4.44 13.27 0.21
C SER A 264 3.58 14.15 1.13
N PHE A 265 3.13 15.32 0.66
CA PHE A 265 2.26 16.19 1.44
C PHE A 265 0.88 15.57 1.72
N VAL A 266 0.30 14.87 0.73
CA VAL A 266 -0.98 14.17 0.91
C VAL A 266 -0.82 12.94 1.80
N ASP A 267 0.33 12.27 1.81
CA ASP A 267 0.60 11.17 2.74
C ASP A 267 0.63 11.66 4.19
N GLU A 268 1.22 12.83 4.46
CA GLU A 268 1.15 13.48 5.77
C GLU A 268 -0.29 13.87 6.14
N LEU A 269 -1.08 14.37 5.18
CA LEU A 269 -2.51 14.61 5.41
C LEU A 269 -3.26 13.33 5.75
N LYS A 270 -3.03 12.23 5.01
CA LYS A 270 -3.68 10.94 5.28
C LYS A 270 -3.33 10.44 6.68
N THR A 271 -2.09 10.65 7.11
CA THR A 271 -1.66 10.37 8.49
C THR A 271 -2.45 11.20 9.49
N TYR A 272 -2.60 12.50 9.27
CA TYR A 272 -3.43 13.35 10.11
C TYR A 272 -4.90 12.90 10.12
N LEU A 273 -5.51 12.64 8.96
CA LEU A 273 -6.90 12.20 8.85
C LEU A 273 -7.15 10.87 9.58
N ALA A 274 -6.17 9.96 9.59
CA ALA A 274 -6.24 8.75 10.40
C ALA A 274 -6.35 9.07 11.91
N THR A 275 -5.59 10.06 12.41
CA THR A 275 -5.70 10.52 13.80
C THR A 275 -7.04 11.19 14.11
N GLN A 276 -7.70 11.75 13.09
CA GLN A 276 -9.06 12.28 13.19
C GLN A 276 -10.15 11.20 13.07
N GLY A 277 -9.76 9.92 12.98
CA GLY A 277 -10.67 8.77 12.96
C GLY A 277 -11.09 8.29 11.57
N ALA A 278 -10.45 8.75 10.50
CA ALA A 278 -10.71 8.22 9.15
C ALA A 278 -10.32 6.74 9.05
N THR A 279 -11.18 5.91 8.44
CA THR A 279 -10.91 4.49 8.22
C THR A 279 -9.90 4.26 7.10
N ASN A 280 -9.28 3.08 7.07
CA ASN A 280 -8.37 2.72 5.97
C ASN A 280 -9.05 2.76 4.59
N GLU A 281 -10.32 2.38 4.50
CA GLU A 281 -11.13 2.47 3.28
C GLU A 281 -11.29 3.93 2.84
N GLN A 282 -11.65 4.81 3.79
CA GLN A 282 -11.76 6.24 3.55
C GLN A 282 -10.42 6.87 3.11
N LEU A 283 -9.30 6.46 3.72
CA LEU A 283 -7.97 6.96 3.34
C LEU A 283 -7.49 6.46 1.97
N ALA A 284 -7.85 5.23 1.61
CA ALA A 284 -7.62 4.68 0.26
C ALA A 284 -8.45 5.41 -0.80
N ASP A 285 -9.62 5.91 -0.40
CA ASP A 285 -10.57 6.67 -1.21
C ASP A 285 -10.28 8.20 -1.21
N VAL A 286 -9.08 8.60 -0.75
CA VAL A 286 -8.52 9.94 -0.98
C VAL A 286 -7.83 9.95 -2.35
N ILE A 287 -8.42 10.69 -3.28
CA ILE A 287 -7.98 10.81 -4.68
C ILE A 287 -7.16 12.09 -4.86
N VAL A 288 -6.00 11.96 -5.52
CA VAL A 288 -5.16 13.10 -5.92
C VAL A 288 -5.18 13.23 -7.43
N ARG A 289 -5.49 14.43 -7.94
CA ARG A 289 -5.56 14.73 -9.38
C ARG A 289 -4.68 15.90 -9.78
N ALA A 290 -3.85 15.66 -10.79
CA ALA A 290 -3.04 16.67 -11.45
C ALA A 290 -3.87 17.40 -12.52
N TYR A 291 -3.87 18.73 -12.50
CA TYR A 291 -4.43 19.57 -13.57
C TYR A 291 -3.41 20.60 -14.03
N GLY A 292 -3.22 20.78 -15.33
CA GLY A 292 -2.26 21.78 -15.83
C GLY A 292 -1.02 21.19 -16.48
N ASP A 293 -0.90 19.86 -16.49
CA ASP A 293 0.07 19.11 -17.29
C ASP A 293 -0.62 18.62 -18.59
N GLY A 294 0.12 18.55 -19.70
CA GLY A 294 -0.42 18.10 -21.00
C GLY A 294 -1.26 19.16 -21.74
N ASP A 295 -2.49 18.82 -22.18
CA ASP A 295 -3.30 19.65 -23.10
C ASP A 295 -3.96 20.88 -22.45
N ALA A 296 -4.24 20.82 -21.14
CA ALA A 296 -4.76 21.96 -20.36
C ALA A 296 -3.57 22.78 -19.83
N ASN A 297 -3.17 23.84 -20.53
CA ASN A 297 -1.93 24.57 -20.25
C ASN A 297 -2.13 25.95 -19.62
N SER A 298 -3.38 26.40 -19.54
CA SER A 298 -3.76 27.69 -19.00
C SER A 298 -4.62 27.55 -17.74
N VAL A 299 -4.66 28.62 -16.95
CA VAL A 299 -5.51 28.70 -15.75
C VAL A 299 -6.99 28.51 -16.09
N ALA A 300 -7.44 28.99 -17.25
CA ALA A 300 -8.83 28.84 -17.70
C ALA A 300 -9.16 27.39 -18.09
N GLU A 301 -8.25 26.70 -18.76
CA GLU A 301 -8.44 25.29 -19.12
C GLU A 301 -8.44 24.38 -17.89
N VAL A 302 -7.55 24.65 -16.93
CA VAL A 302 -7.55 23.94 -15.64
C VAL A 302 -8.86 24.15 -14.90
N GLY A 303 -9.34 25.39 -14.81
CA GLY A 303 -10.61 25.64 -14.14
C GLY A 303 -11.82 25.05 -14.86
N ALA A 304 -11.82 25.02 -16.20
CA ALA A 304 -12.83 24.30 -16.96
C ALA A 304 -12.81 22.79 -16.69
N ALA A 305 -11.63 22.18 -16.59
CA ALA A 305 -11.47 20.75 -16.29
C ALA A 305 -11.94 20.41 -14.86
N VAL A 306 -11.51 21.19 -13.86
CA VAL A 306 -11.94 21.00 -12.46
C VAL A 306 -13.46 21.14 -12.33
N ASN A 307 -14.05 22.16 -12.94
CA ASN A 307 -15.50 22.34 -12.92
C ASN A 307 -16.26 21.26 -13.69
N ALA A 308 -15.66 20.67 -14.73
CA ALA A 308 -16.26 19.57 -15.50
C ALA A 308 -16.29 18.26 -14.70
N ASP A 309 -15.25 17.98 -13.90
CA ASP A 309 -15.23 16.82 -13.01
C ASP A 309 -16.20 16.99 -11.84
N GLY A 310 -16.32 18.22 -11.31
CA GLY A 310 -17.39 18.61 -10.40
C GLY A 310 -17.35 17.98 -9.01
N ASP A 311 -16.26 17.29 -8.67
CA ASP A 311 -16.12 16.51 -7.43
C ASP A 311 -14.85 16.85 -6.63
N VAL A 312 -14.09 17.88 -7.04
CA VAL A 312 -12.88 18.33 -6.35
C VAL A 312 -13.26 19.03 -5.04
N ASP A 313 -12.72 18.57 -3.92
CA ASP A 313 -12.96 19.14 -2.59
C ASP A 313 -11.97 20.27 -2.26
N VAL A 314 -10.68 20.07 -2.56
CA VAL A 314 -9.60 21.03 -2.28
C VAL A 314 -8.67 21.11 -3.48
N ILE A 315 -8.17 22.32 -3.78
CA ILE A 315 -7.17 22.53 -4.84
C ILE A 315 -5.95 23.30 -4.35
N LEU A 316 -4.76 22.82 -4.75
CA LEU A 316 -3.45 23.35 -4.39
C LEU A 316 -2.76 24.07 -5.55
N GLY A 317 -1.97 25.11 -5.22
CA GLY A 317 -0.94 25.63 -6.13
C GLY A 317 -1.45 26.55 -7.24
N MET A 318 -2.74 26.89 -7.28
CA MET A 318 -3.22 27.95 -8.16
C MET A 318 -2.81 29.34 -7.64
N GLY A 319 -2.89 30.36 -8.51
CA GLY A 319 -2.67 31.75 -8.12
C GLY A 319 -3.98 32.46 -7.73
N ASN A 320 -3.89 33.76 -7.45
CA ASN A 320 -5.04 34.60 -7.12
C ASN A 320 -6.13 34.66 -8.21
N ASN A 321 -5.81 34.21 -9.42
CA ASN A 321 -6.73 34.17 -10.56
C ASN A 321 -7.59 32.90 -10.64
N ILE A 322 -7.61 32.07 -9.58
CA ILE A 322 -8.47 30.87 -9.50
C ILE A 322 -9.95 31.15 -9.80
N THR A 323 -10.52 32.22 -9.23
CA THR A 323 -11.94 32.57 -9.40
C THR A 323 -12.19 33.43 -10.63
N SER A 324 -11.19 34.22 -11.07
CA SER A 324 -11.35 35.17 -12.17
C SER A 324 -11.04 34.54 -13.54
N THR A 325 -9.82 34.02 -13.71
CA THR A 325 -9.41 33.35 -14.96
C THR A 325 -9.78 31.88 -14.93
N GLY A 326 -9.64 31.22 -13.77
CA GLY A 326 -9.99 29.80 -13.61
C GLY A 326 -11.50 29.59 -13.56
N GLY A 327 -12.26 30.56 -13.05
CA GLY A 327 -13.71 30.40 -12.90
C GLY A 327 -14.10 29.26 -11.94
N ILE A 328 -13.20 28.85 -11.04
CA ILE A 328 -13.49 27.86 -10.02
C ILE A 328 -14.11 28.59 -8.82
N ALA A 329 -15.32 28.20 -8.43
CA ALA A 329 -15.95 28.71 -7.22
C ALA A 329 -15.25 28.11 -5.99
N CYS A 330 -14.96 28.93 -4.98
CA CYS A 330 -14.32 28.48 -3.75
C CYS A 330 -15.21 28.82 -2.57
N GLU A 331 -15.46 27.85 -1.69
CA GLU A 331 -16.09 28.05 -0.39
C GLU A 331 -15.15 28.82 0.54
N GLN A 332 -13.86 28.50 0.48
CA GLN A 332 -12.82 29.16 1.26
C GLN A 332 -11.50 29.09 0.50
N ARG A 333 -10.65 30.10 0.66
CA ARG A 333 -9.28 30.08 0.13
C ARG A 333 -8.36 30.95 0.98
N THR A 334 -7.09 30.61 0.95
CA THR A 334 -6.06 31.47 1.55
C THR A 334 -5.85 32.72 0.72
N ASP A 335 -5.20 33.73 1.32
CA ASP A 335 -4.59 34.80 0.54
C ASP A 335 -3.48 34.24 -0.35
N ALA A 336 -3.22 34.91 -1.48
CA ALA A 336 -2.18 34.53 -2.44
C ALA A 336 -0.78 34.93 -1.96
N ASN A 337 -0.38 34.38 -0.81
CA ASN A 337 0.88 34.66 -0.12
C ASN A 337 1.66 33.38 0.21
N LEU A 338 1.11 32.20 -0.05
CA LEU A 338 1.80 30.96 0.24
C LEU A 338 2.94 30.71 -0.74
N VAL A 339 4.00 30.11 -0.22
CA VAL A 339 5.08 29.50 -0.98
C VAL A 339 4.73 28.02 -1.12
N MET A 340 4.76 27.51 -2.35
CA MET A 340 4.59 26.09 -2.65
C MET A 340 5.52 25.73 -3.79
N GLY A 341 6.16 24.58 -3.69
CA GLY A 341 7.29 24.23 -4.51
C GLY A 341 8.35 25.33 -4.48
N THR A 342 8.76 25.74 -5.67
CA THR A 342 9.65 26.88 -5.91
C THR A 342 8.91 28.20 -6.18
N ALA A 343 7.58 28.21 -6.15
CA ALA A 343 6.77 29.36 -6.53
C ALA A 343 6.18 30.10 -5.32
N THR A 344 5.94 31.40 -5.51
CA THR A 344 5.27 32.26 -4.53
C THR A 344 3.88 32.65 -5.02
N LYS A 345 3.07 33.23 -4.13
CA LYS A 345 1.70 33.70 -4.41
C LYS A 345 0.78 32.57 -4.84
N ARG A 346 0.91 31.43 -4.17
CA ARG A 346 0.06 30.26 -4.35
C ARG A 346 -1.04 30.29 -3.29
N ILE A 347 -2.12 29.57 -3.56
CA ILE A 347 -3.25 29.43 -2.65
C ILE A 347 -3.59 27.96 -2.43
N ILE A 348 -4.22 27.71 -1.30
CA ILE A 348 -5.03 26.52 -1.05
C ILE A 348 -6.48 26.99 -1.08
N ALA A 349 -7.35 26.27 -1.79
CA ALA A 349 -8.77 26.59 -1.85
C ALA A 349 -9.63 25.36 -1.61
N ARG A 350 -10.60 25.48 -0.72
CA ARG A 350 -11.69 24.51 -0.51
C ARG A 350 -12.86 24.86 -1.42
N LEU A 351 -13.36 23.88 -2.15
CA LEU A 351 -14.40 24.06 -3.16
C LEU A 351 -15.75 23.48 -2.73
N THR A 352 -15.78 22.58 -1.75
CA THR A 352 -17.01 21.97 -1.23
C THR A 352 -17.23 22.31 0.25
N THR A 353 -18.46 22.12 0.73
CA THR A 353 -18.85 22.33 2.14
C THR A 353 -18.75 21.07 2.99
N ALA A 354 -18.20 19.97 2.46
CA ALA A 354 -18.10 18.71 3.17
C ALA A 354 -17.19 18.85 4.41
N ASP A 355 -17.57 18.23 5.53
CA ASP A 355 -16.80 18.35 6.78
C ASP A 355 -15.36 17.87 6.62
N ILE A 356 -15.15 16.75 5.92
CA ILE A 356 -13.80 16.26 5.62
C ILE A 356 -13.00 17.20 4.71
N ALA A 357 -13.66 17.89 3.77
CA ALA A 357 -13.02 18.90 2.94
C ALA A 357 -12.58 20.11 3.78
N LYS A 358 -13.38 20.48 4.79
CA LYS A 358 -13.01 21.49 5.79
C LYS A 358 -11.81 21.04 6.62
N THR A 359 -11.87 19.83 7.20
CA THR A 359 -10.79 19.26 8.02
C THR A 359 -9.49 19.18 7.25
N ALA A 360 -9.53 18.68 6.01
CA ALA A 360 -8.36 18.62 5.15
C ALA A 360 -7.84 20.01 4.79
N TYR A 361 -8.72 20.94 4.41
CA TYR A 361 -8.34 22.31 4.09
C TYR A 361 -7.62 23.00 5.25
N ASP A 362 -8.19 22.95 6.46
CA ASP A 362 -7.61 23.60 7.63
C ASP A 362 -6.20 23.05 7.92
N TRP A 363 -6.05 21.72 7.93
CA TRP A 363 -4.74 21.09 8.11
C TRP A 363 -3.74 21.48 7.02
N MET A 364 -4.17 21.48 5.75
CA MET A 364 -3.28 21.82 4.64
C MET A 364 -2.81 23.27 4.70
N VAL A 365 -3.65 24.19 5.17
CA VAL A 365 -3.27 25.60 5.37
C VAL A 365 -2.22 25.72 6.46
N ASP A 366 -2.44 25.07 7.60
CA ASP A 366 -1.51 25.12 8.74
C ASP A 366 -0.16 24.46 8.43
N ASN A 367 -0.15 23.48 7.51
CA ASN A 367 1.03 22.71 7.14
C ASN A 367 1.59 23.07 5.75
N ALA A 368 1.18 24.20 5.17
CA ALA A 368 1.58 24.60 3.83
C ALA A 368 3.12 24.72 3.64
N SER A 369 3.89 24.87 4.73
CA SER A 369 5.36 24.85 4.69
C SER A 369 5.94 23.51 4.24
N LEU A 370 5.23 22.40 4.41
CA LEU A 370 5.65 21.07 3.91
C LEU A 370 5.60 20.98 2.39
N LEU A 371 4.88 21.89 1.72
CA LEU A 371 4.89 22.03 0.27
C LEU A 371 6.10 22.83 -0.23
N VAL A 372 7.12 23.10 0.59
CA VAL A 372 8.35 23.76 0.15
C VAL A 372 9.48 22.72 0.13
N PRO A 373 10.18 22.51 -0.99
CA PRO A 373 11.31 21.59 -1.06
C PRO A 373 12.37 21.97 -0.02
N ALA A 374 13.01 20.97 0.60
CA ALA A 374 14.16 21.22 1.47
C ALA A 374 15.24 22.00 0.70
N ALA A 375 15.84 23.00 1.34
CA ALA A 375 16.94 23.74 0.74
C ALA A 375 18.15 22.80 0.59
N GLU A 376 18.60 22.57 -0.65
CA GLU A 376 19.85 21.86 -0.96
C GLU A 376 21.10 22.63 -0.54
#